data_AF-A0A377WIT2-F1
#
_entry.id   AF-A0A377WIT2-F1
#
_cell.length_a   1.000
_cell.length_b   1.000
_cell.length_c   1.000
_cell.angle_alpha   90.00
_cell.angle_beta   90.00
_cell.angle_gamma   90.00
#
_symmetry.space_group_name_H-M   'P 1'
#
loop_
_entity.id
_entity.type
_entity.pdbx_description
1 polymer ?
#
loop_
_entity_poly.entity_id
_entity_poly.type
_entity_poly.pdbx_seq_one_letter_code
_entity_poly.pdbx_strand_id
1 'polypeptide(L)' 'MYYGFDIGGSKIALGVFNQERRLQWEKRVATPKVVMRIFSRR' A
#
# COMPACT_ATOMS: atom_id res chain seq x y z
N MET A 1 0.35 1.57 -17.49
CA MET A 1 0.02 1.04 -16.15
C MET A 1 0.36 2.09 -15.12
N TYR A 2 -0.52 2.29 -14.13
CA TYR A 2 -0.27 3.16 -12.99
C TYR A 2 -0.14 2.32 -11.72
N TYR A 3 0.74 2.72 -10.80
CA TYR A 3 0.94 2.07 -9.51
C TYR A 3 0.40 2.96 -8.39
N GLY A 4 -0.40 2.38 -7.50
CA GLY A 4 -0.87 3.04 -6.29
C GLY A 4 -0.30 2.37 -5.04
N PHE A 5 0.11 3.17 -4.07
CA PHE A 5 0.57 2.71 -2.76
C PHE A 5 -0.28 3.33 -1.66
N ASP A 6 -0.87 2.48 -0.82
CA ASP A 6 -1.54 2.87 0.43
C ASP A 6 -0.79 2.25 1.61
N ILE A 7 -0.35 3.07 2.55
CA ILE A 7 0.48 2.65 3.68
C ILE A 7 -0.25 3.02 4.97
N GLY A 8 -0.88 2.02 5.58
CA GLY A 8 -1.43 2.10 6.91
C GLY A 8 -0.48 1.53 7.97
N GLY A 9 -0.78 1.80 9.25
CA GLY A 9 0.03 1.30 10.38
C GLY A 9 0.12 -0.22 10.46
N SER A 10 -0.87 -0.95 9.92
CA SER A 10 -0.95 -2.41 10.00
C SER A 10 -0.81 -3.13 8.65
N LYS A 11 -1.15 -2.45 7.54
CA LYS A 11 -1.13 -3.02 6.19
C LYS A 11 -0.61 -2.01 5.18
N ILE A 12 0.11 -2.52 4.18
CA ILE A 12 0.50 -1.81 2.98
C ILE A 12 -0.18 -2.47 1.80
N ALA A 13 -0.86 -1.68 0.96
CA ALA A 13 -1.48 -2.13 -0.27
C ALA A 13 -0.75 -1.55 -1.49
N LEU A 14 -0.49 -2.42 -2.48
CA LEU A 14 0.03 -2.07 -3.79
C LEU A 14 -1.02 -2.41 -4.85
N GLY A 15 -1.47 -1.41 -5.61
CA GLY A 15 -2.42 -1.58 -6.70
C GLY A 15 -1.78 -1.30 -8.06
N VAL A 16 -2.13 -2.08 -9.07
CA VAL A 16 -1.81 -1.84 -10.48
C VAL A 16 -3.08 -1.49 -11.23
N PHE A 17 -3.08 -0.36 -11.91
CA PHE A 17 -4.24 0.19 -12.62
C PHE A 17 -3.97 0.34 -14.11
N ASN A 18 -5.00 0.14 -14.93
CA ASN A 18 -4.95 0.41 -16.36
C ASN A 18 -5.04 1.92 -16.66
N GLN A 19 -5.06 2.30 -17.94
CA GLN A 19 -5.12 3.71 -18.36
C GLN A 19 -6.38 4.43 -17.88
N GLU A 20 -7.48 3.71 -17.71
CA GLU A 20 -8.77 4.22 -17.21
C GLU A 20 -8.82 4.30 -15.68
N ARG A 21 -7.69 4.07 -14.99
CA ARG A 21 -7.58 3.98 -13.52
C ARG A 21 -8.43 2.86 -12.91
N ARG A 22 -8.73 1.81 -13.67
CA ARG A 22 -9.39 0.61 -13.16
C ARG A 22 -8.35 -0.36 -12.60
N LEU A 23 -8.60 -0.86 -11.39
CA LEU A 23 -7.74 -1.83 -10.73
C LEU A 23 -7.67 -3.11 -11.56
N GLN A 24 -6.45 -3.54 -11.87
CA GLN A 24 -6.18 -4.80 -12.58
C GLN A 24 -5.64 -5.86 -11.63
N TRP A 25 -4.89 -5.44 -10.61
CA TRP A 25 -4.32 -6.34 -9.62
C TRP A 25 -4.00 -5.59 -8.33
N GLU A 26 -4.12 -6.27 -7.18
CA GLU A 26 -3.63 -5.76 -5.90
C GLU A 26 -2.84 -6.80 -5.11
N LYS A 27 -1.96 -6.31 -4.24
CA LYS A 27 -1.36 -7.09 -3.17
C LYS A 27 -1.34 -6.31 -1.87
N ARG A 28 -1.74 -7.00 -0.80
CA ARG A 28 -1.67 -6.50 0.57
C ARG A 28 -0.60 -7.25 1.32
N VAL A 29 0.25 -6.52 2.02
CA VAL A 29 1.26 -7.06 2.93
C VAL A 29 1.11 -6.46 4.32
N ALA A 30 1.50 -7.20 5.34
CA ALA A 30 1.58 -6.64 6.69
C ALA A 30 2.65 -5.55 6.73
N THR A 31 2.36 -4.44 7.40
CA THR A 31 3.35 -3.39 7.64
C THR A 31 4.44 -3.96 8.55
N PRO A 32 5.72 -3.97 8.13
CA PRO A 32 6.79 -4.47 8.98
C PRO A 32 6.87 -3.69 10.29
N LYS A 33 7.19 -4.37 11.41
CA LYS A 33 7.21 -3.74 12.75
C LYS A 33 8.12 -2.51 12.84
N VAL A 34 9.21 -2.49 12.08
CA VAL A 34 10.14 -1.33 12.00
C VAL A 34 9.46 -0.10 11.40
N VAL A 35 8.62 -0.29 10.38
CA VAL A 35 7.87 0.78 9.72
C VAL A 35 6.73 1.25 10.61
N MET A 36 6.03 0.33 11.28
CA MET A 36 4.97 0.67 12.23
C MET A 36 5.47 1.63 13.34
N ARG A 37 6.71 1.44 13.83
CA ARG A 37 7.33 2.32 14.83
C ARG A 37 7.53 3.75 14.34
N ILE A 38 7.69 3.97 13.03
CA ILE A 38 7.80 5.30 12.45
C ILE A 38 6.42 5.97 12.42
N PHE A 39 5.37 5.23 12.05
CA PHE A 39 4.00 5.75 12.00
C PHE A 39 3.39 6.00 13.39
N SER A 40 3.82 5.28 14.42
CA SER A 40 3.30 5.45 15.79
C SER A 40 3.95 6.59 16.57
N ARG A 41 4.96 7.27 16.02
CA ARG A 41 5.67 8.39 16.67
C ARG A 41 5.06 9.76 16.34
N ARG A 42 3.74 9.83 16.27
CA ARG A 42 3.02 11.11 16.32
C ARG A 42 2.63 11.43 17.75
#